data_AF-A0A2V7HSM5-F1
#
_entry.id   AF-A0A2V7HSM5-F1
#
_cell.length_a   1.000
_cell.length_b   1.000
_cell.length_c   1.000
_cell.angle_alpha   90.00
_cell.angle_beta   90.00
_cell.angle_gamma   90.00
#
_symmetry.space_group_name_H-M   'P 1'
#
loop_
_entity.id
_entity.type
_entity.pdbx_description
1 polymer ?
#
loop_
_entity_poly.entity_id
_entity_poly.type
_entity_poly.pdbx_seq_one_letter_code
_entity_poly.pdbx_strand_id
1 'polypeptide(L)'
;MNADTFLRDLLTQLEPNATVVGIEEREGAYRVSVTGTIGVVADCELPRDEVEAAEHGGEAHRRVASALKRCADDVVAPVGDGRA
;
A
#
# COMPACT_ATOMS: atom_id res chain seq x y z
N MET A 1 -7.41 -15.26 -4.52
CA MET A 1 -6.36 -14.65 -3.67
C MET A 1 -7.08 -14.04 -2.48
N ASN A 2 -6.42 -13.78 -1.36
CA ASN A 2 -7.05 -13.05 -0.24
C ASN A 2 -6.55 -11.60 -0.31
N ALA A 3 -7.39 -10.65 0.13
CA ALA A 3 -7.05 -9.23 0.15
C ALA A 3 -5.72 -8.93 0.86
N ASP A 4 -5.41 -9.62 1.97
CA ASP A 4 -4.11 -9.46 2.68
C ASP A 4 -2.92 -9.82 1.78
N THR A 5 -2.97 -10.97 1.12
CA THR A 5 -1.92 -11.41 0.18
C THR A 5 -1.80 -10.44 -1.00
N PHE A 6 -2.94 -10.01 -1.55
CA PHE A 6 -2.97 -9.02 -2.63
C PHE A 6 -2.29 -7.71 -2.25
N LEU A 7 -2.64 -7.14 -1.10
CA LEU A 7 -2.09 -5.87 -0.63
C LEU A 7 -0.59 -5.98 -0.33
N ARG A 8 -0.14 -7.10 0.24
CA ARG A 8 1.29 -7.38 0.50
C ARG A 8 2.10 -7.52 -0.78
N ASP A 9 1.64 -8.35 -1.72
CA ASP A 9 2.30 -8.55 -3.01
C ASP A 9 2.32 -7.25 -3.83
N LEU A 10 1.22 -6.50 -3.82
CA LEU A 10 1.12 -5.24 -4.54
C LEU A 10 2.08 -4.19 -3.95
N LEU A 11 2.13 -4.03 -2.62
CA LEU A 11 3.09 -3.12 -2.00
C LEU A 11 4.54 -3.50 -2.34
N THR A 12 4.88 -4.79 -2.24
CA THR A 12 6.23 -5.29 -2.53
C THR A 12 6.65 -5.00 -3.98
N GLN A 13 5.71 -5.09 -4.92
CA GLN A 13 5.95 -4.74 -6.32
C GLN A 13 6.10 -3.23 -6.55
N LEU A 14 5.35 -2.41 -5.81
CA LEU A 14 5.33 -0.97 -5.97
C LEU A 14 6.53 -0.28 -5.33
N GLU A 15 6.90 -0.72 -4.12
CA GLU A 15 7.94 -0.12 -3.33
C GLU A 15 8.65 -1.20 -2.48
N PRO A 16 9.72 -1.83 -3.01
CA PRO A 16 10.40 -2.96 -2.36
C PRO A 16 11.11 -2.57 -1.06
N ASN A 17 11.25 -1.27 -0.79
CA ASN A 17 11.82 -0.72 0.44
C ASN A 17 10.77 -0.49 1.54
N ALA A 18 9.49 -0.73 1.24
CA ALA A 18 8.40 -0.69 2.19
C ALA A 18 7.90 -2.12 2.48
N THR A 19 7.31 -2.33 3.66
CA THR A 19 6.78 -3.63 4.07
C THR A 19 5.48 -3.43 4.83
N VAL A 20 4.47 -4.23 4.50
CA VAL A 20 3.22 -4.30 5.29
C VAL A 20 3.50 -4.99 6.62
N VAL A 21 3.30 -4.28 7.72
CA VAL A 21 3.44 -4.81 9.08
C VAL A 21 2.11 -5.22 9.70
N GLY A 22 0.99 -4.73 9.17
CA GLY A 22 -0.34 -5.09 9.65
C GLY A 22 -1.43 -4.80 8.62
N ILE A 23 -2.48 -5.62 8.63
CA ILE A 23 -3.72 -5.37 7.88
C ILE A 23 -4.87 -5.62 8.86
N GLU A 24 -5.68 -4.60 9.09
CA GLU A 24 -6.89 -4.68 9.92
C GLU A 24 -8.12 -4.46 9.05
N GLU A 25 -9.06 -5.39 9.14
CA GLU A 25 -10.38 -5.22 8.53
C GLU A 25 -11.25 -4.34 9.44
N ARG A 26 -11.74 -3.23 8.90
CA ARG A 26 -12.70 -2.32 9.52
C ARG A 26 -14.02 -2.37 8.76
N GLU A 27 -15.07 -1.81 9.34
CA GLU A 27 -16.40 -1.82 8.72
C GLU A 27 -16.36 -1.02 7.40
N GLY A 28 -16.31 -1.73 6.27
CA GLY A 28 -16.24 -1.16 4.91
C GLY A 28 -14.84 -0.77 4.40
N ALA A 29 -13.76 -1.01 5.15
CA ALA A 29 -12.41 -0.64 4.73
C ALA A 29 -11.33 -1.57 5.29
N TYR A 30 -10.17 -1.63 4.61
CA TYR A 30 -8.94 -2.23 5.12
C TYR A 30 -8.01 -1.13 5.59
N ARG A 31 -7.56 -1.20 6.85
CA ARG A 31 -6.45 -0.38 7.36
C ARG A 31 -5.17 -1.17 7.18
N VAL A 32 -4.26 -0.66 6.36
CA VAL A 32 -2.96 -1.26 6.06
C VAL A 32 -1.88 -0.45 6.74
N SER A 33 -1.14 -1.07 7.65
CA SER A 33 0.02 -0.47 8.30
C SER A 33 1.28 -0.85 7.54
N VAL A 34 2.00 0.16 7.07
CA VAL A 34 3.21 0.02 6.26
C VAL A 34 4.38 0.64 7.02
N THR A 35 5.52 -0.04 7.02
CA THR A 35 6.79 0.50 7.51
C THR A 35 7.78 0.57 6.36
N GLY A 36 8.77 1.45 6.47
CA GLY A 36 9.85 1.54 5.49
C GLY A 36 11.17 1.93 6.12
N THR A 37 12.08 2.41 5.29
CA THR A 37 13.49 2.61 5.65
C THR A 37 13.74 3.74 6.66
N ILE A 38 12.79 4.67 6.85
CA ILE A 38 12.92 5.76 7.83
C ILE A 38 12.43 5.39 9.24
N GLY A 39 11.99 4.14 9.46
CA GLY A 39 11.55 3.66 10.77
C GLY A 39 10.20 4.25 11.24
N VAL A 40 9.44 4.86 10.33
CA VAL A 40 8.08 5.35 10.56
C VAL A 40 7.08 4.29 10.09
N VAL A 41 5.99 4.13 10.82
CA VAL A 41 4.84 3.35 10.39
C VAL A 41 3.74 4.30 9.93
N ALA A 42 3.26 4.12 8.71
CA ALA A 42 2.11 4.84 8.16
C ALA A 42 0.92 3.89 8.04
N ASP A 43 -0.26 4.41 8.30
CA ASP A 43 -1.52 3.71 8.11
C ASP A 43 -2.22 4.24 6.85
N CYS A 44 -2.55 3.35 5.92
CA CYS A 44 -3.44 3.64 4.79
C CYS A 44 -4.81 3.05 5.06
N GLU A 45 -5.87 3.79 4.73
CA GLU A 45 -7.21 3.25 4.66
C GLU A 45 -7.60 3.03 3.19
N LEU A 46 -8.01 1.80 2.88
CA LEU A 46 -8.42 1.39 1.54
C LEU A 46 -9.88 0.92 1.59
N PRO A 47 -10.78 1.46 0.75
CA PRO A 47 -12.17 1.02 0.72
C PRO A 47 -12.24 -0.47 0.35
N ARG A 48 -13.07 -1.22 1.07
CA ARG A 48 -13.20 -2.67 0.85
C ARG A 48 -13.63 -2.97 -0.59
N ASP A 49 -14.64 -2.26 -1.11
CA ASP A 49 -15.12 -2.42 -2.48
C ASP A 49 -14.03 -2.16 -3.53
N GLU A 50 -13.13 -1.19 -3.29
CA GLU A 50 -12.03 -0.92 -4.21
C GLU A 50 -10.95 -2.00 -4.15
N VAL A 51 -10.66 -2.57 -2.98
CA VAL A 51 -9.72 -3.68 -2.82
C VAL A 51 -10.26 -4.95 -3.48
N GLU A 52 -11.53 -5.30 -3.21
CA GLU A 52 -12.18 -6.46 -3.83
C GLU A 52 -12.26 -6.30 -5.36
N ALA A 53 -12.58 -5.10 -5.86
CA ALA A 53 -12.54 -4.83 -7.30
C ALA A 53 -11.13 -4.85 -7.89
N ALA A 54 -10.11 -4.40 -7.14
CA ALA A 54 -8.72 -4.37 -7.57
C ALA A 54 -8.11 -5.76 -7.75
N GLU A 55 -8.58 -6.78 -7.01
CA GLU A 55 -8.19 -8.18 -7.21
C GLU A 55 -8.56 -8.71 -8.60
N HIS A 56 -9.61 -8.16 -9.21
CA HIS A 56 -10.04 -8.48 -10.56
C HIS A 56 -9.36 -7.60 -11.64
N GLY A 57 -8.49 -6.67 -11.24
CA GLY A 57 -7.74 -5.78 -12.12
C GLY A 57 -8.48 -4.48 -12.50
N GLY A 58 -8.08 -3.86 -13.61
CA GLY A 58 -8.75 -2.66 -14.14
C GLY A 58 -8.38 -1.36 -13.44
N GLU A 59 -9.33 -0.42 -13.41
CA GLU A 59 -9.12 0.93 -12.86
C GLU A 59 -8.98 0.91 -11.32
N ALA A 60 -9.76 0.07 -10.65
CA ALA A 60 -9.69 -0.13 -9.20
C ALA A 60 -8.27 -0.55 -8.77
N HIS A 61 -7.64 -1.45 -9.53
CA HIS A 61 -6.25 -1.84 -9.29
C HIS A 61 -5.28 -0.65 -9.31
N ARG A 62 -5.40 0.25 -10.29
CA ARG A 62 -4.54 1.44 -10.37
C ARG A 62 -4.79 2.40 -9.20
N ARG A 63 -6.04 2.53 -8.74
CA ARG A 63 -6.38 3.38 -7.60
C ARG A 63 -5.79 2.84 -6.30
N VAL A 64 -6.00 1.55 -6.02
CA VAL A 64 -5.42 0.88 -4.84
C VAL A 64 -3.89 0.92 -4.88
N ALA A 65 -3.28 0.66 -6.04
CA ALA A 65 -1.84 0.76 -6.23
C ALA A 65 -1.32 2.18 -5.98
N SER A 66 -2.02 3.20 -6.48
CA SER A 66 -1.63 4.60 -6.28
C SER A 66 -1.73 5.02 -4.81
N ALA A 67 -2.77 4.56 -4.10
CA ALA A 67 -2.95 4.83 -2.68
C ALA A 67 -1.86 4.15 -1.84
N LEU A 68 -1.60 2.86 -2.08
CA LEU A 68 -0.53 2.11 -1.40
C LEU A 68 0.84 2.72 -1.66
N LYS A 69 1.16 3.08 -2.91
CA LYS A 69 2.44 3.72 -3.25
C LYS A 69 2.62 5.02 -2.47
N ARG A 70 1.58 5.85 -2.40
CA ARG A 70 1.62 7.12 -1.67
C ARG A 70 1.90 6.92 -0.18
N CYS A 71 1.31 5.89 0.44
CA CYS A 71 1.63 5.55 1.83
C CYS A 71 3.03 4.93 2.00
N ALA A 72 3.51 4.19 1.02
CA ALA A 72 4.88 3.68 1.01
C ALA A 72 5.91 4.83 0.93
N ASP A 73 5.66 5.81 0.06
CA ASP A 73 6.50 7.00 -0.12
C ASP A 73 6.60 7.85 1.17
N ASP A 74 5.60 7.80 2.05
CA ASP A 74 5.62 8.46 3.37
C ASP A 74 6.57 7.80 4.39
N VAL A 75 6.87 6.50 4.21
CA VAL A 75 7.71 5.70 5.13
C VAL A 75 9.04 5.27 4.54
N VAL A 76 9.29 5.62 3.29
CA VAL A 76 10.57 5.45 2.61
C VAL A 76 11.17 6.84 2.45
N ALA A 77 12.45 6.98 2.77
CA ALA A 77 13.13 8.25 2.53
C ALA A 77 12.98 8.58 1.03
N PRO A 78 12.64 9.83 0.66
CA PRO A 78 12.64 10.20 -0.74
C PRO A 78 14.01 9.85 -1.31
N VAL A 79 14.05 8.98 -2.32
CA VAL A 79 15.27 8.77 -3.08
C VAL A 79 15.59 10.14 -3.64
N GLY A 80 16.60 10.80 -3.07
CA GLY A 80 17.01 12.11 -3.54
C GLY A 80 17.37 11.98 -5.01
N ASP A 81 16.50 12.47 -5.90
CA ASP A 81 16.84 12.71 -7.28
C ASP A 81 18.06 13.64 -7.23
N GLY A 82 19.26 13.10 -7.44
CA GLY A 82 20.53 13.80 -7.39
C GLY A 82 20.70 14.81 -8.52
N ARG A 83 19.67 15.59 -8.84
CA ARG A 83 19.77 16.80 -9.64
C ARG A 83 20.09 17.97 -8.72
N ALA A 84 21.39 18.10 -8.44
CA ALA A 84 22.00 19.37 -8.11
C ALA A 84 22.17 20.23 -9.37
#